data_AF-A0A1Y4C922-F1
#
_entry.id   AF-A0A1Y4C922-F1
#
_cell.length_a   1.000
_cell.length_b   1.000
_cell.length_c   1.000
_cell.angle_alpha   90.00
_cell.angle_beta   90.00
_cell.angle_gamma   90.00
#
_symmetry.space_group_name_H-M   'P 1'
#
loop_
_entity.id
_entity.type
_entity.pdbx_description
1 polymer ?
#
loop_
_entity_poly.entity_id
_entity_poly.type
_entity_poly.pdbx_seq_one_letter_code
_entity_poly.pdbx_strand_id
1 'polypeptide(L)'
;MQGKSDLLLTAPPGDSRAALRFGLPVAHAAYRIGGGPHLFRASLPVPIRGGVMAVDCAGFDGRGEPGPFCQEVLRECAARGFTGVLCDFEGRPLPLLVQILRELEELLQKRGWPLYVPESYGSYTAGARVLISSALSGGSLSQRLRDALNQYGQGRVVLAVERVAEDFFLPSPDGQGTPLSREALSAMLEQRTPSIFFSNQLCAHYFTYMARDNGAHFVLFDDAGSIRKKLLLARNLGIRQAVLAYSQVDDLLEDILREA
;
A
#
# COMPACT_ATOMS: atom_id res chain seq x y z
N MET A 1 23.24 -15.98 2.50
CA MET A 1 22.85 -14.93 1.53
C MET A 1 21.51 -14.36 1.97
N GLN A 2 21.49 -13.15 2.51
CA GLN A 2 20.23 -12.45 2.84
C GLN A 2 19.61 -11.94 1.54
N GLY A 3 18.42 -12.44 1.19
CA GLY A 3 17.69 -12.00 0.00
C GLY A 3 17.11 -10.61 0.20
N LYS A 4 17.13 -9.82 -0.87
CA LYS A 4 16.42 -8.53 -1.00
C LYS A 4 14.91 -8.77 -0.87
N SER A 5 14.18 -7.83 -0.27
CA SER A 5 12.71 -7.89 -0.28
C SER A 5 12.21 -7.74 -1.72
N ASP A 6 11.20 -8.53 -2.10
CA ASP A 6 10.53 -8.41 -3.38
C ASP A 6 9.60 -7.18 -3.32
N LEU A 7 10.06 -6.06 -3.89
CA LEU A 7 9.34 -4.79 -3.88
C LEU A 7 8.44 -4.66 -5.11
N LEU A 8 7.21 -4.21 -4.89
CA LEU A 8 6.24 -3.85 -5.92
C LEU A 8 5.84 -2.38 -5.74
N LEU A 9 5.92 -1.58 -6.80
CA LEU A 9 5.45 -0.20 -6.77
C LEU A 9 3.99 -0.13 -7.23
N THR A 10 3.11 0.57 -6.53
CA THR A 10 1.84 1.02 -7.14
C THR A 10 2.08 2.38 -7.79
N ALA A 11 1.56 2.58 -9.01
CA ALA A 11 1.70 3.85 -9.71
C ALA A 11 0.42 4.20 -10.49
N PRO A 12 -0.10 5.44 -10.36
CA PRO A 12 -1.16 5.91 -11.24
C PRO A 12 -0.66 6.06 -12.68
N PRO A 13 -1.56 6.26 -13.68
CA PRO A 13 -1.17 6.30 -15.09
C PRO A 13 -0.14 7.38 -15.43
N GLY A 14 -0.22 8.53 -14.76
CA GLY A 14 0.72 9.65 -14.94
C GLY A 14 2.16 9.32 -14.51
N ASP A 15 2.30 8.47 -13.49
CA ASP A 15 3.59 8.18 -12.85
C ASP A 15 4.20 6.85 -13.32
N SER A 16 3.44 6.03 -14.03
CA SER A 16 3.84 4.66 -14.39
C SER A 16 5.18 4.61 -15.14
N ARG A 17 5.44 5.57 -16.04
CA ARG A 17 6.74 5.65 -16.76
C ARG A 17 7.90 6.02 -15.84
N ALA A 18 7.66 6.89 -14.87
CA ALA A 18 8.68 7.31 -13.92
C ALA A 18 9.00 6.17 -12.94
N ALA A 19 7.97 5.47 -12.45
CA ALA A 19 8.11 4.29 -11.59
C ALA A 19 8.93 3.17 -12.26
N LEU A 20 8.68 2.89 -13.55
CA LEU A 20 9.41 1.86 -14.30
C LEU A 20 10.92 2.11 -14.42
N ARG A 21 11.39 3.37 -14.29
CA ARG A 21 12.82 3.70 -14.36
C ARG A 21 13.65 3.06 -13.24
N PHE A 22 13.01 2.67 -12.14
CA PHE A 22 13.65 2.04 -11.00
C PHE A 22 13.84 0.52 -11.17
N GLY A 23 13.38 -0.06 -12.28
CA GLY A 23 13.55 -1.49 -12.57
C GLY A 23 12.76 -2.42 -11.66
N LEU A 24 11.83 -1.89 -10.88
CA LEU A 24 10.92 -2.65 -10.03
C LEU A 24 9.65 -3.04 -10.80
N PRO A 25 9.00 -4.16 -10.46
CA PRO A 25 7.66 -4.43 -10.95
C PRO A 25 6.70 -3.33 -10.49
N VAL A 26 5.73 -3.02 -11.36
CA VAL A 26 4.72 -1.97 -11.12
C VAL A 26 3.32 -2.59 -11.15
N ALA A 27 2.53 -2.25 -10.15
CA ALA A 27 1.08 -2.40 -10.12
C ALA A 27 0.44 -1.11 -10.67
N HIS A 28 -0.14 -1.21 -11.86
CA HIS A 28 -0.66 -0.05 -12.59
C HIS A 28 -2.05 0.32 -12.08
N ALA A 29 -2.14 1.35 -11.25
CA ALA A 29 -3.38 1.85 -10.62
C ALA A 29 -4.20 2.67 -11.62
N ALA A 30 -4.74 1.96 -12.61
CA ALA A 30 -5.39 2.55 -13.77
C ALA A 30 -6.75 1.92 -14.08
N TYR A 31 -7.21 1.03 -13.21
CA TYR A 31 -8.40 0.25 -13.43
C TYR A 31 -9.35 0.44 -12.25
N ARG A 32 -10.64 0.37 -12.53
CA ARG A 32 -11.68 0.45 -11.51
C ARG A 32 -12.87 -0.43 -11.86
N ILE A 33 -13.61 -0.84 -10.85
CA ILE A 33 -14.90 -1.49 -10.99
C ILE A 33 -15.97 -0.39 -11.18
N GLY A 34 -16.60 -0.35 -12.35
CA GLY A 34 -17.78 0.51 -12.56
C GLY A 34 -19.09 -0.24 -12.37
N GLY A 35 -20.21 0.42 -12.67
CA GLY A 35 -21.55 -0.17 -12.51
C GLY A 35 -21.73 -1.44 -13.34
N GLY A 36 -22.44 -2.43 -12.79
CA GLY A 36 -22.69 -3.72 -13.46
C GLY A 36 -21.46 -4.63 -13.50
N PRO A 37 -20.72 -4.77 -12.38
CA PRO A 37 -19.24 -4.74 -12.32
C PRO A 37 -18.54 -4.88 -13.68
N HIS A 38 -18.32 -3.77 -14.37
CA HIS A 38 -17.48 -3.76 -15.57
C HIS A 38 -16.11 -3.15 -15.28
N LEU A 39 -15.09 -3.63 -15.97
CA LEU A 39 -13.73 -3.12 -15.87
C LEU A 39 -13.61 -1.81 -16.66
N PHE A 40 -13.43 -0.71 -15.94
CA PHE A 40 -13.09 0.57 -16.54
C PHE A 40 -11.60 0.79 -16.45
N ARG A 41 -11.05 1.43 -17.48
CA ARG A 41 -9.63 1.73 -17.62
C ARG A 41 -9.42 3.22 -17.84
N ALA A 42 -8.64 3.85 -16.99
CA ALA A 42 -8.11 5.20 -17.21
C ALA A 42 -7.08 5.19 -18.34
N SER A 43 -6.79 6.36 -18.94
CA SER A 43 -5.84 6.47 -20.06
C SER A 43 -4.40 6.09 -19.65
N LEU A 44 -4.08 4.80 -19.72
CA LEU A 44 -2.72 4.28 -19.63
C LEU A 44 -1.97 4.55 -20.94
N PRO A 45 -0.75 5.10 -20.89
CA PRO A 45 0.12 5.14 -22.05
C PRO A 45 0.21 3.77 -22.74
N VAL A 46 0.05 3.76 -24.07
CA VAL A 46 0.05 2.55 -24.91
C VAL A 46 1.26 1.61 -24.72
N PRO A 47 2.51 2.07 -24.47
CA PRO A 47 3.65 1.16 -24.36
C PRO A 47 3.74 0.39 -23.03
N ILE A 48 2.90 0.67 -22.04
CA ILE A 48 2.98 0.00 -20.74
C ILE A 48 2.51 -1.46 -20.89
N ARG A 49 3.44 -2.37 -20.59
CA ARG A 49 3.26 -3.83 -20.58
C ARG A 49 3.96 -4.43 -19.38
N GLY A 50 3.49 -5.59 -18.93
CA GLY A 50 4.07 -6.29 -17.78
C GLY A 50 3.69 -5.65 -16.43
N GLY A 51 3.97 -6.37 -15.36
CA GLY A 51 3.62 -5.96 -13.99
C GLY A 51 2.27 -6.52 -13.55
N VAL A 52 1.57 -5.77 -12.70
CA VAL A 52 0.32 -6.17 -12.04
C VAL A 52 -0.76 -5.16 -12.41
N MET A 53 -2.00 -5.63 -12.60
CA MET A 53 -3.15 -4.74 -12.71
C MET A 53 -3.55 -4.26 -11.31
N ALA A 54 -3.62 -2.96 -11.04
CA ALA A 54 -4.24 -2.46 -9.81
C ALA A 54 -5.65 -1.92 -10.12
N VAL A 55 -6.64 -2.41 -9.35
CA VAL A 55 -8.07 -2.15 -9.54
C VAL A 55 -8.67 -1.60 -8.25
N ASP A 56 -9.27 -0.41 -8.31
CA ASP A 56 -10.07 0.15 -7.21
C ASP A 56 -11.57 -0.15 -7.36
N CYS A 57 -12.34 0.12 -6.30
CA CYS A 57 -13.81 0.01 -6.33
C CYS A 57 -14.51 1.36 -6.18
N ALA A 58 -13.86 2.47 -6.54
CA ALA A 58 -14.39 3.81 -6.36
C ALA A 58 -15.64 4.03 -7.23
N GLY A 59 -16.76 4.36 -6.57
CA GLY A 59 -18.06 4.58 -7.23
C GLY A 59 -18.75 3.29 -7.69
N PHE A 60 -18.34 2.12 -7.20
CA PHE A 60 -19.05 0.86 -7.43
C PHE A 60 -20.35 0.80 -6.61
N ASP A 61 -21.47 0.44 -7.26
CA ASP A 61 -22.81 0.43 -6.66
C ASP A 61 -23.15 -0.87 -5.92
N GLY A 62 -22.26 -1.87 -5.97
CA GLY A 62 -22.43 -3.15 -5.31
C GLY A 62 -23.45 -4.08 -5.99
N ARG A 63 -23.78 -3.84 -7.26
CA ARG A 63 -24.80 -4.61 -8.00
C ARG A 63 -24.25 -5.25 -9.27
N GLY A 64 -24.83 -6.38 -9.66
CA GLY A 64 -24.54 -7.12 -10.89
C GLY A 64 -23.83 -8.45 -10.63
N GLU A 65 -23.27 -9.04 -11.69
CA GLU A 65 -22.75 -10.41 -11.68
C GLU A 65 -21.20 -10.43 -11.66
N PRO A 66 -20.55 -11.23 -10.79
CA PRO A 66 -19.09 -11.25 -10.64
C PRO A 66 -18.36 -11.86 -11.85
N GLY A 67 -18.95 -12.85 -12.52
CA GLY A 67 -18.27 -13.63 -13.56
C GLY A 67 -17.80 -12.82 -14.78
N PRO A 68 -18.68 -12.01 -15.42
CA PRO A 68 -18.28 -11.15 -16.53
C PRO A 68 -17.09 -10.25 -16.19
N PHE A 69 -17.12 -9.62 -15.01
CA PHE A 69 -16.02 -8.79 -14.51
C PHE A 69 -14.70 -9.55 -14.45
N CYS A 70 -14.71 -10.75 -13.84
CA CYS A 70 -13.51 -11.56 -13.67
C CYS A 70 -12.90 -11.94 -15.03
N GLN A 71 -13.73 -12.20 -16.04
CA GLN A 71 -13.25 -12.48 -17.40
C GLN A 71 -12.67 -11.23 -18.09
N GLU A 72 -13.24 -10.04 -17.86
CA GLU A 72 -12.70 -8.79 -18.37
C GLU A 72 -11.31 -8.50 -17.78
N VAL A 73 -11.15 -8.70 -16.47
CA VAL A 73 -9.85 -8.59 -15.77
C VAL A 73 -8.81 -9.52 -16.39
N LEU A 74 -9.15 -10.80 -16.58
CA LEU A 74 -8.23 -11.76 -17.19
C LEU A 74 -7.85 -11.41 -18.63
N ARG A 75 -8.83 -10.95 -19.43
CA ARG A 75 -8.61 -10.59 -20.84
C ARG A 75 -7.67 -9.39 -20.95
N GLU A 76 -7.86 -8.37 -20.12
CA GLU A 76 -7.00 -7.20 -20.08
C GLU A 76 -5.61 -7.54 -19.52
N CYS A 77 -5.51 -8.39 -18.49
CA CYS A 77 -4.22 -8.91 -18.02
C CYS A 77 -3.45 -9.60 -19.14
N ALA A 78 -4.10 -10.48 -19.90
CA ALA A 78 -3.49 -11.15 -21.05
C ALA A 78 -3.06 -10.15 -22.14
N ALA A 79 -3.90 -9.16 -22.46
CA ALA A 79 -3.61 -8.16 -23.48
C ALA A 79 -2.41 -7.26 -23.14
N ARG A 80 -2.24 -6.94 -21.85
CA ARG A 80 -1.15 -6.09 -21.33
C ARG A 80 0.07 -6.88 -20.84
N GLY A 81 -0.05 -8.20 -20.76
CA GLY A 81 0.98 -9.06 -20.17
C GLY A 81 1.13 -8.88 -18.66
N PHE A 82 0.06 -8.49 -17.96
CA PHE A 82 0.06 -8.46 -16.50
C PHE A 82 0.03 -9.87 -15.93
N THR A 83 0.79 -10.08 -14.87
CA THR A 83 0.99 -11.38 -14.23
C THR A 83 0.52 -11.36 -12.79
N GLY A 84 -0.55 -10.61 -12.49
CA GLY A 84 -1.09 -10.45 -11.14
C GLY A 84 -2.16 -9.35 -11.09
N VAL A 85 -2.94 -9.36 -10.01
CA VAL A 85 -3.97 -8.33 -9.74
C VAL A 85 -3.81 -7.84 -8.31
N LEU A 86 -3.86 -6.52 -8.11
CA LEU A 86 -3.91 -5.86 -6.81
C LEU A 86 -5.24 -5.14 -6.68
N CYS A 87 -6.03 -5.51 -5.67
CA CYS A 87 -7.28 -4.84 -5.37
C CYS A 87 -7.04 -3.75 -4.33
N ASP A 88 -7.39 -2.51 -4.68
CA ASP A 88 -7.34 -1.35 -3.80
C ASP A 88 -8.76 -0.99 -3.36
N PHE A 89 -9.37 -1.90 -2.59
CA PHE A 89 -10.76 -1.77 -2.16
C PHE A 89 -10.84 -1.09 -0.81
N GLU A 90 -11.24 0.17 -0.82
CA GLU A 90 -11.44 0.95 0.38
C GLU A 90 -12.79 0.64 1.06
N GLY A 91 -12.83 0.83 2.38
CA GLY A 91 -14.06 0.71 3.16
C GLY A 91 -14.41 -0.70 3.61
N ARG A 92 -15.69 -0.88 3.98
CA ARG A 92 -16.18 -2.14 4.55
C ARG A 92 -16.33 -3.20 3.44
N PRO A 93 -16.03 -4.49 3.75
CA PRO A 93 -16.22 -5.57 2.79
C PRO A 93 -17.65 -5.61 2.22
N LEU A 94 -17.78 -5.43 0.91
CA LEU A 94 -19.05 -5.58 0.21
C LEU A 94 -19.25 -7.05 -0.20
N PRO A 95 -20.44 -7.64 -0.01
CA PRO A 95 -20.68 -9.04 -0.37
C PRO A 95 -20.32 -9.37 -1.83
N LEU A 96 -20.63 -8.48 -2.77
CA LEU A 96 -20.31 -8.69 -4.18
C LEU A 96 -18.80 -8.60 -4.46
N LEU A 97 -18.07 -7.70 -3.80
CA LEU A 97 -16.61 -7.65 -3.90
C LEU A 97 -15.97 -8.92 -3.33
N VAL A 98 -16.52 -9.47 -2.25
CA VAL A 98 -16.08 -10.77 -1.71
C VAL A 98 -16.28 -11.91 -2.73
N GLN A 99 -17.42 -11.94 -3.44
CA GLN A 99 -17.66 -12.93 -4.49
C GLN A 99 -16.68 -12.76 -5.66
N ILE A 100 -16.46 -11.53 -6.12
CA ILE A 100 -15.48 -11.19 -7.15
C ILE A 100 -14.07 -11.68 -6.75
N LEU A 101 -13.65 -11.42 -5.50
CA LEU A 101 -12.33 -11.83 -5.02
C LEU A 101 -12.15 -13.34 -5.01
N ARG A 102 -13.17 -14.11 -4.61
CA ARG A 102 -13.12 -15.57 -4.61
C ARG A 102 -13.01 -16.13 -6.02
N GLU A 103 -13.79 -15.61 -6.95
CA GLU A 103 -13.75 -16.05 -8.34
C GLU A 103 -12.41 -15.66 -9.02
N LEU A 104 -11.95 -14.42 -8.82
CA LEU A 104 -10.63 -13.98 -9.29
C LEU A 104 -9.51 -14.84 -8.70
N GLU A 105 -9.56 -15.16 -7.41
CA GLU A 105 -8.57 -15.99 -6.74
C GLU A 105 -8.42 -17.34 -7.44
N GLU A 106 -9.52 -18.06 -7.67
CA GLU A 106 -9.49 -19.36 -8.36
C GLU A 106 -8.92 -19.26 -9.78
N LEU A 107 -9.30 -18.21 -10.51
CA LEU A 107 -8.88 -17.97 -11.89
C LEU A 107 -7.40 -17.59 -12.02
N LEU A 108 -6.90 -16.79 -11.08
CA LEU A 108 -5.50 -16.34 -11.02
C LEU A 108 -4.58 -17.45 -10.50
N GLN A 109 -5.02 -18.24 -9.52
CA GLN A 109 -4.28 -19.39 -9.01
C GLN A 109 -3.99 -20.43 -10.10
N LYS A 110 -4.97 -20.72 -10.97
CA LYS A 110 -4.77 -21.61 -12.14
C LYS A 110 -3.67 -21.14 -13.09
N ARG A 111 -3.33 -19.85 -13.07
CA ARG A 111 -2.27 -19.22 -13.90
C ARG A 111 -0.97 -18.97 -13.12
N GLY A 112 -0.96 -19.25 -11.82
CA GLY A 112 0.16 -18.91 -10.93
C GLY A 112 0.34 -17.41 -10.69
N TRP A 113 -0.71 -16.60 -10.91
CA TRP A 113 -0.65 -15.14 -10.72
C TRP A 113 -1.10 -14.75 -9.30
N PRO A 114 -0.38 -13.88 -8.58
CA PRO A 114 -0.80 -13.40 -7.28
C PRO A 114 -2.03 -12.47 -7.38
N LEU A 115 -2.90 -12.61 -6.38
CA LEU A 115 -3.95 -11.65 -6.06
C LEU A 115 -3.56 -10.94 -4.76
N TYR A 116 -3.48 -9.61 -4.76
CA TYR A 116 -3.25 -8.80 -3.57
C TYR A 116 -4.57 -8.16 -3.11
N VAL A 117 -4.84 -8.20 -1.81
CA VAL A 117 -6.08 -7.67 -1.23
C VAL A 117 -5.80 -6.84 0.02
N PRO A 118 -6.65 -5.85 0.34
CA PRO A 118 -6.58 -5.14 1.61
C PRO A 118 -6.84 -6.10 2.79
N GLU A 119 -6.33 -5.75 3.97
CA GLU A 119 -6.48 -6.56 5.18
C GLU A 119 -7.95 -6.89 5.51
N SER A 120 -8.87 -5.95 5.28
CA SER A 120 -10.31 -6.15 5.50
C SER A 120 -10.91 -7.28 4.67
N TYR A 121 -10.28 -7.64 3.55
CA TYR A 121 -10.70 -8.74 2.68
C TYR A 121 -9.88 -10.03 2.88
N GLY A 122 -8.85 -10.01 3.71
CA GLY A 122 -7.91 -11.12 3.89
C GLY A 122 -8.57 -12.41 4.37
N SER A 123 -9.58 -12.33 5.25
CA SER A 123 -10.29 -13.50 5.79
C SER A 123 -11.28 -14.13 4.80
N TYR A 124 -11.59 -13.46 3.69
CA TYR A 124 -12.56 -13.94 2.69
C TYR A 124 -11.92 -14.70 1.52
N THR A 125 -10.59 -14.74 1.49
CA THR A 125 -9.75 -15.38 0.47
C THR A 125 -8.84 -16.43 1.11
N ALA A 126 -8.53 -17.50 0.39
CA ALA A 126 -7.76 -18.62 0.92
C ALA A 126 -6.24 -18.47 0.72
N GLY A 127 -5.83 -17.93 -0.42
CA GLY A 127 -4.44 -17.83 -0.87
C GLY A 127 -4.02 -16.43 -1.34
N ALA A 128 -4.91 -15.44 -1.37
CA ALA A 128 -4.56 -14.07 -1.71
C ALA A 128 -3.53 -13.49 -0.73
N ARG A 129 -2.68 -12.62 -1.28
CA ARG A 129 -1.67 -11.85 -0.57
C ARG A 129 -2.33 -10.69 0.17
N VAL A 130 -2.22 -10.66 1.48
CA VAL A 130 -2.89 -9.69 2.35
C VAL A 130 -1.93 -8.53 2.61
N LEU A 131 -2.35 -7.32 2.23
CA LEU A 131 -1.62 -6.08 2.42
C LEU A 131 -1.79 -5.59 3.86
N ILE A 132 -0.70 -5.57 4.64
CA ILE A 132 -0.68 -5.12 6.03
C ILE A 132 0.01 -3.77 6.10
N SER A 133 -0.75 -2.75 6.51
CA SER A 133 -0.25 -1.37 6.63
C SER A 133 0.91 -1.27 7.62
N SER A 134 1.91 -0.47 7.23
CA SER A 134 3.00 -0.03 8.11
C SER A 134 2.73 1.30 8.82
N ALA A 135 1.64 1.99 8.49
CA ALA A 135 1.25 3.24 9.10
C ALA A 135 0.60 2.98 10.45
N LEU A 136 1.30 3.33 11.53
CA LEU A 136 0.82 3.21 12.90
C LEU A 136 1.03 4.54 13.63
N SER A 137 -0.03 5.07 14.22
CA SER A 137 0.04 6.21 15.16
C SER A 137 0.25 5.78 16.61
N GLY A 138 0.17 4.47 16.90
CA GLY A 138 0.38 3.88 18.21
C GLY A 138 0.67 2.38 18.15
N GLY A 139 1.10 1.81 19.28
CA GLY A 139 1.45 0.39 19.38
C GLY A 139 2.82 0.05 18.77
N SER A 140 2.95 -1.15 18.22
CA SER A 140 4.23 -1.70 17.70
C SER A 140 4.06 -2.33 16.33
N LEU A 141 4.85 -1.89 15.35
CA LEU A 141 4.89 -2.48 14.02
C LEU A 141 5.33 -3.95 14.08
N SER A 142 6.28 -4.27 14.95
CA SER A 142 6.72 -5.66 15.13
C SER A 142 5.58 -6.54 15.64
N GLN A 143 4.78 -6.05 16.59
CA GLN A 143 3.64 -6.81 17.09
C GLN A 143 2.55 -6.95 16.02
N ARG A 144 2.19 -5.85 15.33
CA ARG A 144 1.20 -5.87 14.25
C ARG A 144 1.54 -6.88 13.15
N LEU A 145 2.80 -6.93 12.72
CA LEU A 145 3.24 -7.89 11.70
C LEU A 145 3.22 -9.32 12.21
N ARG A 146 3.56 -9.58 13.49
CA ARG A 146 3.44 -10.91 14.09
C ARG A 146 1.99 -11.37 14.19
N ASP A 147 1.08 -10.47 14.55
CA ASP A 147 -0.35 -10.78 14.62
C ASP A 147 -0.90 -11.14 13.23
N ALA A 148 -0.55 -10.37 12.21
CA ALA A 148 -0.90 -10.67 10.83
C ALA A 148 -0.30 -12.00 10.34
N LEU A 149 0.94 -12.31 10.73
CA LEU A 149 1.58 -13.61 10.42
C LEU A 149 0.86 -14.78 11.10
N ASN A 150 0.44 -14.62 12.35
CA ASN A 150 -0.34 -15.63 13.07
C ASN A 150 -1.71 -15.85 12.43
N GLN A 151 -2.33 -14.78 11.92
CA GLN A 151 -3.65 -14.84 11.33
C GLN A 151 -3.66 -15.38 9.89
N TYR A 152 -2.75 -14.91 9.03
CA TYR A 152 -2.78 -15.20 7.59
C TYR A 152 -1.67 -16.14 7.13
N GLY A 153 -0.62 -16.32 7.94
CA GLY A 153 0.55 -17.11 7.59
C GLY A 153 1.56 -16.37 6.71
N GLN A 154 2.82 -16.78 6.81
CA GLN A 154 3.97 -16.13 6.15
C GLN A 154 3.85 -16.06 4.62
N GLY A 155 3.18 -17.03 4.00
CA GLY A 155 3.00 -17.07 2.54
C GLY A 155 2.01 -16.03 2.01
N ARG A 156 1.21 -15.41 2.87
CA ARG A 156 0.15 -14.47 2.47
C ARG A 156 0.44 -13.03 2.87
N VAL A 157 1.17 -12.81 3.95
CA VAL A 157 1.43 -11.44 4.44
C VAL A 157 2.38 -10.69 3.50
N VAL A 158 1.98 -9.47 3.13
CA VAL A 158 2.76 -8.51 2.35
C VAL A 158 2.75 -7.17 3.09
N LEU A 159 3.92 -6.57 3.28
CA LEU A 159 4.01 -5.26 3.93
C LEU A 159 3.55 -4.17 2.97
N ALA A 160 2.47 -3.46 3.30
CA ALA A 160 2.11 -2.22 2.61
C ALA A 160 2.83 -1.05 3.31
N VAL A 161 3.91 -0.57 2.67
CA VAL A 161 4.67 0.57 3.17
C VAL A 161 3.91 1.84 2.82
N GLU A 162 3.66 2.63 3.84
CA GLU A 162 3.03 3.94 3.73
C GLU A 162 4.00 4.96 4.32
N ARG A 163 4.22 6.06 3.59
CA ARG A 163 4.99 7.19 4.10
C ARG A 163 4.05 8.06 4.92
N VAL A 164 4.11 7.91 6.24
CA VAL A 164 3.33 8.73 7.16
C VAL A 164 3.90 10.14 7.18
N ALA A 165 3.02 11.13 7.29
CA ALA A 165 3.33 12.51 7.63
C ALA A 165 2.06 13.14 8.21
N GLU A 166 1.94 13.17 9.54
CA GLU A 166 0.71 13.56 10.23
C GLU A 166 1.01 14.44 11.45
N ASP A 167 0.17 15.46 11.66
CA ASP A 167 0.16 16.32 12.85
C ASP A 167 -1.04 15.98 13.76
N PHE A 168 -0.75 15.48 14.95
CA PHE A 168 -1.71 15.09 15.96
C PHE A 168 -1.85 16.19 17.00
N PHE A 169 -3.06 16.72 17.12
CA PHE A 169 -3.45 17.54 18.26
C PHE A 169 -3.61 16.67 19.50
N LEU A 170 -3.02 17.05 20.63
CA LEU A 170 -3.05 16.25 21.86
C LEU A 170 -4.04 16.80 22.90
N PRO A 171 -4.81 15.91 23.57
CA PRO A 171 -4.84 14.45 23.39
C PRO A 171 -5.52 14.04 22.07
N SER A 172 -5.02 13.00 21.41
CA SER A 172 -5.63 12.40 20.20
C SER A 172 -6.27 11.06 20.58
N PRO A 173 -7.53 11.06 21.07
CA PRO A 173 -8.18 9.85 21.57
C PRO A 173 -8.42 8.81 20.47
N ASP A 174 -8.69 9.28 19.24
CA ASP A 174 -8.98 8.40 18.10
C ASP A 174 -7.72 7.99 17.32
N GLY A 175 -6.55 8.50 17.72
CA GLY A 175 -5.27 8.21 17.09
C GLY A 175 -5.18 8.65 15.63
N GLN A 176 -5.93 9.69 15.26
CA GLN A 176 -5.93 10.28 13.91
C GLN A 176 -5.27 11.64 13.92
N GLY A 177 -4.32 11.85 13.01
CA GLY A 177 -3.67 13.13 12.78
C GLY A 177 -4.23 13.85 11.56
N THR A 178 -3.86 15.11 11.41
CA THR A 178 -4.06 15.86 10.17
C THR A 178 -2.92 15.49 9.20
N PRO A 179 -3.21 14.95 8.01
CA PRO A 179 -2.17 14.68 7.02
C PRO A 179 -1.41 15.94 6.63
N LEU A 180 -0.09 15.82 6.53
CA LEU A 180 0.82 16.89 6.12
C LEU A 180 1.29 16.65 4.69
N SER A 181 1.28 17.70 3.88
CA SER A 181 2.03 17.69 2.61
C SER A 181 3.53 17.70 2.89
N ARG A 182 4.34 17.36 1.87
CA ARG A 182 5.80 17.39 1.98
C ARG A 182 6.31 18.79 2.28
N GLU A 183 5.71 19.79 1.64
CA GLU A 183 6.03 21.20 1.81
C GLU A 183 5.68 21.66 3.23
N ALA A 184 4.51 21.25 3.74
CA ALA A 184 4.09 21.57 5.11
C ALA A 184 5.06 20.97 6.14
N LEU A 185 5.44 19.70 5.99
CA LEU A 185 6.42 19.05 6.86
C LEU A 185 7.79 19.73 6.78
N SER A 186 8.30 20.03 5.57
CA SER A 186 9.59 20.72 5.39
C SER A 186 9.58 22.09 6.06
N ALA A 187 8.51 22.88 5.84
CA ALA A 187 8.35 24.18 6.46
C ALA A 187 8.32 24.09 7.99
N MET A 188 7.67 23.08 8.57
CA MET A 188 7.68 22.86 10.02
C MET A 188 9.08 22.54 10.54
N LEU A 189 9.84 21.69 9.85
CA LEU A 189 11.20 21.32 10.23
C LEU A 189 12.15 22.52 10.16
N GLU A 190 12.07 23.33 9.09
CA GLU A 190 12.89 24.51 8.89
C GLU A 190 12.57 25.64 9.88
N GLN A 191 11.29 25.96 10.06
CA GLN A 191 10.88 27.10 10.90
C GLN A 191 11.05 26.82 12.39
N ARG A 192 10.88 25.56 12.82
CA ARG A 192 10.89 25.20 14.23
C ARG A 192 12.21 24.61 14.70
N THR A 193 13.02 24.09 13.78
CA THR A 193 14.25 23.34 14.08
C THR A 193 14.07 22.38 15.26
N PRO A 194 13.05 21.49 15.22
CA PRO A 194 12.68 20.70 16.37
C PRO A 194 13.74 19.63 16.67
N SER A 195 13.78 19.17 17.92
CA SER A 195 14.50 17.94 18.24
C SER A 195 13.72 16.75 17.70
N ILE A 196 14.29 16.07 16.71
CA ILE A 196 13.66 14.91 16.06
C ILE A 196 14.11 13.65 16.78
N PHE A 197 13.13 12.83 17.17
CA PHE A 197 13.33 11.53 17.79
C PHE A 197 12.91 10.42 16.83
N PHE A 198 13.37 9.19 17.09
CA PHE A 198 12.96 8.00 16.33
C PHE A 198 12.23 7.02 17.24
N SER A 199 11.02 6.62 16.86
CA SER A 199 10.26 5.58 17.55
C SER A 199 10.61 4.21 16.99
N ASN A 200 11.28 3.37 17.79
CA ASN A 200 11.54 1.98 17.41
C ASN A 200 10.27 1.13 17.32
N GLN A 201 9.20 1.51 18.03
CA GLN A 201 7.94 0.80 18.00
C GLN A 201 7.17 1.05 16.70
N LEU A 202 7.10 2.31 16.26
CA LEU A 202 6.39 2.72 15.04
C LEU A 202 7.28 2.62 13.79
N CYS A 203 8.61 2.55 13.98
CA CYS A 203 9.59 2.69 12.91
C CYS A 203 9.42 3.99 12.11
N ALA A 204 9.22 5.10 12.82
CA ALA A 204 8.99 6.43 12.24
C ALA A 204 9.62 7.52 13.10
N HIS A 205 9.87 8.69 12.51
CA HIS A 205 10.37 9.87 13.18
C HIS A 205 9.24 10.68 13.79
N TYR A 206 9.52 11.36 14.90
CA TYR A 206 8.55 12.26 15.50
C TYR A 206 9.20 13.44 16.21
N PHE A 207 8.42 14.49 16.40
CA PHE A 207 8.73 15.59 17.32
C PHE A 207 7.43 16.14 17.92
N THR A 208 7.55 16.90 19.00
CA THR A 208 6.42 17.57 19.64
C THR A 208 6.62 19.08 19.63
N TYR A 209 5.54 19.84 19.54
CA TYR A 209 5.59 21.29 19.63
C TYR A 209 4.35 21.85 20.34
N MET A 210 4.45 23.08 20.84
CA MET A 210 3.32 23.80 21.43
C MET A 210 2.85 24.88 20.44
N ALA A 211 1.61 24.79 20.00
CA ALA A 211 0.93 25.86 19.28
C ALA A 211 0.38 26.87 20.29
N ARG A 212 0.58 28.17 20.03
CA ARG A 212 0.17 29.24 20.95
C ARG A 212 -1.33 29.25 21.23
N ASP A 213 -2.12 28.88 20.22
CA ASP A 213 -3.58 29.01 20.26
C ASP A 213 -4.29 27.67 20.51
N ASN A 214 -3.59 26.55 20.31
CA ASN A 214 -4.17 25.21 20.28
C ASN A 214 -3.46 24.20 21.22
N GLY A 215 -2.33 24.53 21.85
CA GLY A 215 -1.72 23.62 22.83
C GLY A 215 -0.77 22.59 22.21
N ALA A 216 -0.74 21.37 22.74
CA ALA A 216 0.33 20.40 22.45
C ALA A 216 0.06 19.61 21.16
N HIS A 217 1.09 19.45 20.35
CA HIS A 217 1.07 18.72 19.10
C HIS A 217 2.18 17.66 19.05
N PHE A 218 1.91 16.58 18.32
CA PHE A 218 2.84 15.49 18.02
C PHE A 218 2.85 15.29 16.52
N VAL A 219 4.00 15.40 15.88
CA VAL A 219 4.15 15.17 14.44
C VAL A 219 4.87 13.85 14.24
N LEU A 220 4.28 12.96 13.45
CA LEU A 220 4.84 11.65 13.07
C LEU A 220 5.12 11.65 11.58
N PHE A 221 6.30 11.22 11.16
CA PHE A 221 6.64 11.17 9.74
C PHE A 221 7.66 10.10 9.38
N ASP A 222 7.70 9.73 8.11
CA ASP A 222 8.65 8.81 7.52
C ASP A 222 9.66 9.50 6.60
N ASP A 223 10.89 8.97 6.61
CA ASP A 223 11.94 9.25 5.66
C ASP A 223 12.46 7.94 5.03
N ALA A 224 13.50 8.02 4.20
CA ALA A 224 14.07 6.83 3.57
C ALA A 224 14.63 5.83 4.61
N GLY A 225 15.19 6.32 5.72
CA GLY A 225 15.78 5.50 6.78
C GLY A 225 14.72 4.75 7.60
N SER A 226 13.61 5.41 7.92
CA SER A 226 12.47 4.80 8.61
C SER A 226 11.81 3.74 7.74
N ILE A 227 11.62 4.01 6.43
CA ILE A 227 11.10 3.03 5.46
C ILE A 227 12.05 1.83 5.33
N ARG A 228 13.37 2.03 5.25
CA ARG A 228 14.35 0.94 5.25
C ARG A 228 14.24 0.09 6.52
N LYS A 229 14.04 0.70 7.68
CA LYS A 229 13.81 -0.04 8.93
C LYS A 229 12.52 -0.84 8.92
N LYS A 230 11.42 -0.32 8.36
CA LYS A 230 10.16 -1.06 8.18
C LYS A 230 10.35 -2.29 7.30
N LEU A 231 11.04 -2.14 6.16
CA LEU A 231 11.37 -3.24 5.25
C LEU A 231 12.27 -4.29 5.92
N LEU A 232 13.29 -3.84 6.66
CA LEU A 232 14.19 -4.72 7.41
C LEU A 232 13.46 -5.52 8.49
N LEU A 233 12.56 -4.86 9.23
CA LEU A 233 11.76 -5.51 10.26
C LEU A 233 10.86 -6.60 9.66
N ALA A 234 10.14 -6.30 8.58
CA ALA A 234 9.32 -7.28 7.87
C ALA A 234 10.16 -8.47 7.40
N ARG A 235 11.33 -8.22 6.82
CA ARG A 235 12.27 -9.27 6.40
C ARG A 235 12.73 -10.14 7.56
N ASN A 236 13.06 -9.55 8.70
CA ASN A 236 13.49 -10.29 9.90
C ASN A 236 12.38 -11.17 10.47
N LEU A 237 11.11 -10.80 10.26
CA LEU A 237 9.94 -11.61 10.59
C LEU A 237 9.56 -12.62 9.48
N GLY A 238 10.33 -12.66 8.39
CA GLY A 238 10.12 -13.59 7.27
C GLY A 238 9.11 -13.12 6.22
N ILE A 239 8.63 -11.88 6.30
CA ILE A 239 7.79 -11.26 5.27
C ILE A 239 8.70 -10.82 4.13
N ARG A 240 8.54 -11.43 2.96
CA ARG A 240 9.46 -11.26 1.81
C ARG A 240 9.01 -10.22 0.80
N GLN A 241 7.72 -9.88 0.79
CA GLN A 241 7.13 -8.98 -0.19
C GLN A 241 6.72 -7.67 0.48
N ALA A 242 6.92 -6.57 -0.23
CA ALA A 242 6.43 -5.26 0.18
C ALA A 242 5.89 -4.47 -1.02
N VAL A 243 4.87 -3.66 -0.76
CA VAL A 243 4.26 -2.74 -1.72
C VAL A 243 4.54 -1.31 -1.26
N LEU A 244 4.92 -0.43 -2.19
CA LEU A 244 5.09 1.00 -1.93
C LEU A 244 4.31 1.80 -2.98
N ALA A 245 3.63 2.87 -2.56
CA ALA A 245 3.04 3.81 -3.50
C ALA A 245 4.10 4.76 -4.07
N TYR A 246 4.31 4.74 -5.39
CA TYR A 246 5.31 5.57 -6.04
C TYR A 246 5.12 7.06 -5.73
N SER A 247 3.87 7.53 -5.76
CA SER A 247 3.53 8.93 -5.45
C SER A 247 3.88 9.35 -4.01
N GLN A 248 4.07 8.39 -3.09
CA GLN A 248 4.49 8.68 -1.71
C GLN A 248 6.01 8.70 -1.56
N VAL A 249 6.75 7.98 -2.41
CA VAL A 249 8.19 7.72 -2.20
C VAL A 249 9.07 8.11 -3.37
N ASP A 250 8.55 8.74 -4.43
CA ASP A 250 9.31 9.12 -5.63
C ASP A 250 10.58 9.94 -5.33
N ASP A 251 10.54 10.83 -4.35
CA ASP A 251 11.67 11.64 -3.86
C ASP A 251 12.64 10.84 -2.96
N LEU A 252 12.20 9.73 -2.37
CA LEU A 252 12.97 8.91 -1.45
C LEU A 252 13.45 7.59 -2.07
N LEU A 253 12.95 7.22 -3.24
CA LEU A 253 13.06 5.86 -3.77
C LEU A 253 14.51 5.46 -4.05
N GLU A 254 15.33 6.39 -4.56
CA GLU A 254 16.77 6.12 -4.73
C GLU A 254 17.43 5.78 -3.39
N ASP A 255 17.16 6.55 -2.35
CA ASP A 255 17.73 6.34 -1.03
C ASP A 255 17.16 5.13 -0.31
N ILE A 256 15.91 4.76 -0.56
CA ILE A 256 15.33 3.51 -0.08
C ILE A 256 16.06 2.31 -0.73
N LEU A 257 16.33 2.38 -2.03
CA LEU A 257 16.89 1.27 -2.81
C LEU A 257 18.41 1.10 -2.66
N ARG A 258 19.16 2.14 -2.24
CA ARG A 258 20.62 2.09 -2.05
C ARG A 258 21.08 1.02 -1.05
N GLU A 259 20.23 0.60 -0.12
CA GLU A 259 20.57 -0.39 0.93
C GLU A 259 19.52 -1.50 1.11
N ALA A 260 18.48 -1.55 0.27
CA ALA A 260 17.41 -2.55 0.31
C ALA A 260 17.82 -3.90 -0.26
#